data_AF-B9XHS4-F1
#
_entry.id   AF-B9XHS4-F1
#
_cell.length_a   1.000
_cell.length_b   1.000
_cell.length_c   1.000
_cell.angle_alpha   90.00
_cell.angle_beta   90.00
_cell.angle_gamma   90.00
#
_symmetry.space_group_name_H-M   'P 1'
#
loop_
_entity.id
_entity.type
_entity.pdbx_description
1 polymer ?
#
loop_
_entity_poly.entity_id
_entity_poly.type
_entity_poly.pdbx_seq_one_letter_code
_entity_poly.pdbx_strand_id
1 'polypeptide(L)'
;MKLFLTLATALLCALNARSQQTLAEYDWAKLASQIHGAAVVTIDGRQALKIENTNDAPLQLTLLNIEHPPITQKIYSLPGEIRYDNVKGDGFLELWNYFSSPGQPEARYFSRTLGDDGPMKKISGTSSWREFSLPFNSTGTSNPPTRLQFNLYLPGRGTVYLGPVKLAQYSNSNLTAALTPSNAWWSDRTAGLVGGYGGGFIGILCSICALLAYKGKARAFVTSVLLVLSGFGGVLATLACLALIQHQPYAVWFPLTLGALLLRGICPYRLRTFQKQYNDLELRRIASLDASSA
;
A
#
# COMPACT_ATOMS: atom_id res chain seq x y z
N MET A 1 -4.33 -30.43 2.74
CA MET A 1 -4.89 -29.15 3.23
C MET A 1 -4.00 -28.48 4.28
N LYS A 2 -3.59 -29.17 5.36
CA LYS A 2 -2.66 -28.61 6.38
C LYS A 2 -1.30 -28.18 5.80
N LEU A 3 -0.73 -28.95 4.87
CA LEU A 3 0.56 -28.65 4.23
C LEU A 3 0.55 -27.37 3.36
N PHE A 4 -0.57 -27.08 2.69
CA PHE A 4 -0.74 -25.87 1.87
C PHE A 4 -0.93 -24.62 2.75
N LEU A 5 -1.63 -24.77 3.88
CA LEU A 5 -1.83 -23.69 4.84
C LEU A 5 -0.50 -23.29 5.50
N THR A 6 0.36 -24.27 5.82
CA THR A 6 1.71 -24.05 6.37
C THR A 6 2.70 -23.52 5.32
N LEU A 7 2.61 -23.93 4.05
CA LEU A 7 3.47 -23.37 3.00
C LEU A 7 3.12 -21.91 2.69
N ALA A 8 1.82 -21.57 2.69
CA ALA A 8 1.37 -20.19 2.51
C ALA A 8 1.84 -19.29 3.66
N THR A 9 1.75 -19.75 4.92
CA THR A 9 2.28 -19.00 6.08
C THR A 9 3.80 -18.93 6.08
N ALA A 10 4.52 -19.96 5.66
CA ALA A 10 5.99 -19.94 5.56
C ALA A 10 6.50 -19.01 4.44
N LEU A 11 5.81 -18.96 3.30
CA LEU A 11 6.13 -18.03 2.21
C LEU A 11 5.82 -16.56 2.58
N LEU A 12 4.81 -16.34 3.45
CA LEU A 12 4.47 -15.05 4.05
C LEU A 12 5.54 -14.54 5.04
N CYS A 13 6.29 -15.42 5.70
CA CYS A 13 7.41 -15.03 6.57
C CYS A 13 8.72 -14.76 5.79
N ALA A 14 8.94 -15.42 4.66
CA ALA A 14 10.20 -15.37 3.92
C ALA A 14 10.38 -14.14 3.00
N LEU A 15 9.30 -13.39 2.71
CA LEU A 15 9.37 -12.23 1.79
C LEU A 15 9.57 -10.88 2.49
N ASN A 16 9.71 -10.85 3.82
CA ASN A 16 10.06 -9.63 4.56
C ASN A 16 11.57 -9.35 4.52
N ALA A 17 12.15 -9.30 3.32
CA ALA A 17 13.36 -8.50 3.14
C ALA A 17 12.92 -7.04 3.34
N ARG A 18 13.15 -6.48 4.54
CA ARG A 18 12.91 -5.06 4.81
C ARG A 18 13.72 -4.25 3.81
N SER A 19 13.04 -3.77 2.78
CA SER A 19 13.61 -2.89 1.75
C SER A 19 13.81 -1.46 2.27
N GLN A 20 13.44 -1.21 3.52
CA GLN A 20 13.53 0.06 4.22
C GLN A 20 14.47 -0.06 5.43
N GLN A 21 15.44 0.85 5.50
CA GLN A 21 16.32 1.04 6.65
C GLN A 21 16.05 2.43 7.26
N THR A 22 15.66 2.46 8.53
CA THR A 22 15.60 3.71 9.30
C THR A 22 17.02 4.14 9.68
N LEU A 23 17.37 5.35 9.32
CA LEU A 23 18.68 5.95 9.58
C LEU A 23 18.70 6.83 10.83
N ALA A 24 17.60 7.55 11.08
CA ALA A 24 17.45 8.42 12.23
C ALA A 24 15.98 8.60 12.59
N GLU A 25 15.70 8.88 13.87
CA GLU A 25 14.38 9.28 14.37
C GLU A 25 14.50 10.64 15.06
N TYR A 26 13.54 11.51 14.79
CA TYR A 26 13.53 12.89 15.28
C TYR A 26 12.40 13.06 16.29
N ASP A 27 12.80 13.32 17.53
CA ASP A 27 11.91 13.51 18.67
C ASP A 27 11.59 15.00 18.85
N TRP A 28 10.32 15.35 18.66
CA TRP A 28 9.86 16.73 18.81
C TRP A 28 10.05 17.30 20.21
N ALA A 29 10.03 16.47 21.26
CA ALA A 29 10.29 16.92 22.62
C ALA A 29 11.68 17.56 22.76
N LYS A 30 12.65 17.12 21.95
CA LYS A 30 14.02 17.64 21.95
C LYS A 30 14.22 18.80 20.98
N LEU A 31 13.41 18.88 19.93
CA LEU A 31 13.60 19.81 18.81
C LEU A 31 12.71 21.05 18.88
N ALA A 32 11.55 20.96 19.52
CA ALA A 32 10.55 22.02 19.49
C ALA A 32 11.03 23.36 20.07
N SER A 33 11.97 23.35 21.03
CA SER A 33 12.55 24.59 21.58
C SER A 33 13.31 25.41 20.54
N GLN A 34 13.69 24.82 19.41
CA GLN A 34 14.39 25.47 18.30
C GLN A 34 13.44 25.95 17.20
N ILE A 35 12.14 25.63 17.30
CA ILE A 35 11.14 25.91 16.27
C ILE A 35 10.19 27.01 16.77
N HIS A 36 10.34 28.22 16.24
CA HIS A 36 9.47 29.34 16.61
C HIS A 36 8.03 29.09 16.15
N GLY A 37 7.05 29.30 17.04
CA GLY A 37 5.63 29.10 16.73
C GLY A 37 5.15 27.65 16.77
N ALA A 38 5.97 26.74 17.30
CA ALA A 38 5.58 25.35 17.53
C ALA A 38 5.63 24.98 19.02
N ALA A 39 4.76 24.07 19.44
CA ALA A 39 4.70 23.56 20.81
C ALA A 39 4.47 22.05 20.81
N VAL A 40 5.08 21.33 21.75
CA VAL A 40 4.79 19.91 21.93
C VAL A 40 3.55 19.76 22.79
N VAL A 41 2.57 19.04 22.27
CA VAL A 41 1.31 18.76 22.95
C VAL A 41 1.04 17.26 22.97
N THR A 42 0.24 16.81 23.93
CA THR A 42 -0.32 15.47 23.90
C THR A 42 -1.73 15.54 23.33
N ILE A 43 -1.95 14.86 22.21
CA ILE A 43 -3.24 14.79 21.52
C ILE A 43 -3.53 13.32 21.16
N ASP A 44 -4.74 12.85 21.42
CA ASP A 44 -5.15 11.45 21.22
C ASP A 44 -4.20 10.43 21.87
N GLY A 45 -3.62 10.79 23.03
CA GLY A 45 -2.65 9.96 23.77
C GLY A 45 -1.25 9.88 23.16
N ARG A 46 -0.94 10.71 22.15
CA ARG A 46 0.37 10.77 21.47
C ARG A 46 1.01 12.14 21.62
N GLN A 47 2.34 12.20 21.73
CA GLN A 47 3.06 13.47 21.66
C GLN A 47 3.18 13.92 20.20
N ALA A 48 2.87 15.19 19.95
CA ALA A 48 2.90 15.79 18.63
C ALA A 48 3.40 17.23 18.69
N LEU A 49 4.06 17.67 17.62
CA LEU A 49 4.39 19.07 17.39
C LEU A 49 3.15 19.80 16.85
N LYS A 50 2.54 20.66 17.66
CA LYS A 50 1.45 21.55 17.27
C LYS A 50 2.02 22.82 16.67
N ILE A 51 1.55 23.18 15.49
CA ILE A 51 1.82 24.44 14.80
C ILE A 51 0.48 25.07 14.42
N GLU A 52 0.29 26.33 14.78
CA GLU A 52 -0.97 27.04 14.56
C GLU A 52 -0.71 28.33 13.79
N ASN A 53 -1.39 28.48 12.64
CA ASN A 53 -1.46 29.75 11.94
C ASN A 53 -2.79 30.42 12.28
N THR A 54 -2.73 31.51 13.03
CA THR A 54 -3.92 32.29 13.43
C THR A 54 -4.33 33.33 12.40
N ASN A 55 -3.43 33.66 11.45
CA ASN A 55 -3.60 34.75 10.50
C ASN A 55 -4.02 34.21 9.13
N ASP A 56 -4.67 35.04 8.30
CA ASP A 56 -4.96 34.69 6.89
C ASP A 56 -3.72 34.87 5.98
N ALA A 57 -2.57 35.24 6.54
CA ALA A 57 -1.30 35.33 5.82
C ALA A 57 -0.60 33.95 5.76
N PRO A 58 0.16 33.67 4.69
CA PRO A 58 0.95 32.44 4.60
C PRO A 58 1.97 32.30 5.75
N LEU A 59 2.06 31.09 6.30
CA LEU A 59 3.09 30.68 7.26
C LEU A 59 4.02 29.68 6.57
N GLN A 60 5.32 29.98 6.57
CA GLN A 60 6.36 29.04 6.19
C GLN A 60 7.29 28.85 7.39
N LEU A 61 7.52 27.60 7.77
CA LEU A 61 8.30 27.25 8.96
C LEU A 61 9.27 26.13 8.64
N THR A 62 10.55 26.34 8.96
CA THR A 62 11.54 25.26 8.97
C THR A 62 11.44 24.48 10.27
N LEU A 63 11.18 23.18 10.14
CA LEU A 63 10.94 22.29 11.26
C LEU A 63 12.20 21.54 11.67
N LEU A 64 13.05 21.18 10.71
CA LEU A 64 14.25 20.40 10.96
C LEU A 64 15.28 20.66 9.86
N ASN A 65 16.54 20.87 10.27
CA ASN A 65 17.71 20.82 9.40
C ASN A 65 18.54 19.59 9.78
N ILE A 66 18.86 18.76 8.80
CA ILE A 66 19.69 17.56 8.96
C ILE A 66 20.98 17.80 8.19
N GLU A 67 22.05 18.10 8.91
CA GLU A 67 23.38 18.27 8.34
C GLU A 67 24.05 16.89 8.17
N HIS A 68 24.71 16.70 7.03
CA HIS A 68 25.41 15.46 6.67
C HIS A 68 24.60 14.19 6.96
N PRO A 69 23.40 14.05 6.38
CA PRO A 69 22.54 12.89 6.62
C PRO A 69 23.27 11.59 6.22
N PRO A 70 23.16 10.50 7.00
CA PRO A 70 23.88 9.24 6.74
C PRO A 70 23.21 8.40 5.64
N ILE A 71 22.87 9.04 4.52
CA ILE A 71 22.18 8.42 3.39
C ILE A 71 23.21 7.83 2.43
N THR A 72 23.08 6.55 2.16
CA THR A 72 23.95 5.81 1.24
C THR A 72 23.22 5.29 0.01
N GLN A 73 21.88 5.21 0.06
CA GLN A 73 21.05 4.74 -1.05
C GLN A 73 20.52 5.89 -1.91
N LYS A 74 20.14 5.57 -3.16
CA LYS A 74 19.60 6.56 -4.10
C LYS A 74 18.15 6.97 -3.80
N ILE A 75 17.37 6.08 -3.17
CA ILE A 75 16.00 6.35 -2.75
C ILE A 75 15.96 6.50 -1.24
N TYR A 76 15.41 7.61 -0.78
CA TYR A 76 15.18 7.88 0.63
C TYR A 76 13.92 8.72 0.82
N SER A 77 13.42 8.78 2.05
CA SER A 77 12.27 9.61 2.39
C SER A 77 12.31 10.07 3.83
N LEU A 78 11.49 11.07 4.09
CA LEU A 78 11.17 11.55 5.43
C LEU A 78 9.70 11.18 5.76
N PRO A 79 9.41 9.97 6.24
CA PRO A 79 8.07 9.57 6.64
C PRO A 79 7.70 10.06 8.05
N GLY A 80 6.41 10.26 8.27
CA GLY A 80 5.84 10.60 9.57
C GLY A 80 4.31 10.54 9.56
N GLU A 81 3.70 10.98 10.65
CA GLU A 81 2.25 11.13 10.76
C GLU A 81 1.87 12.60 10.85
N ILE A 82 0.74 12.96 10.25
CA ILE A 82 0.17 14.31 10.30
C ILE A 82 -1.32 14.26 10.58
N ARG A 83 -1.78 15.19 11.40
CA ARG A 83 -3.19 15.53 11.61
C ARG A 83 -3.32 17.04 11.44
N TYR A 84 -4.47 17.52 10.96
CA TYR A 84 -4.69 18.95 10.84
C TYR A 84 -6.17 19.30 10.94
N ASP A 85 -6.43 20.51 11.46
CA ASP A 85 -7.77 21.01 11.73
C ASP A 85 -7.95 22.38 11.05
N ASN A 86 -9.02 22.51 10.26
CA ASN A 86 -9.49 23.76 9.64
C ASN A 86 -8.43 24.54 8.83
N VAL A 87 -7.55 23.84 8.13
CA VAL A 87 -6.55 24.44 7.24
C VAL A 87 -7.25 25.08 6.03
N LYS A 88 -7.13 26.40 5.92
CA LYS A 88 -7.63 27.16 4.76
C LYS A 88 -6.62 27.10 3.62
N GLY A 89 -7.09 26.67 2.45
CA GLY A 89 -6.27 26.53 1.25
C GLY A 89 -5.40 25.28 1.26
N ASP A 90 -4.54 25.15 0.25
CA ASP A 90 -3.70 23.97 0.04
C ASP A 90 -2.29 24.19 0.63
N GLY A 91 -2.10 23.73 1.86
CA GLY A 91 -0.79 23.62 2.50
C GLY A 91 -0.03 22.36 2.09
N PHE A 92 1.26 22.33 2.40
CA PHE A 92 2.11 21.19 2.09
C PHE A 92 3.31 21.11 3.04
N LEU A 93 3.81 19.89 3.21
CA LEU A 93 5.15 19.66 3.71
C LEU A 93 6.14 19.67 2.56
N GLU A 94 7.37 20.10 2.84
CA GLU A 94 8.43 20.21 1.85
C GLU A 94 9.75 19.69 2.42
N LEU A 95 10.50 18.95 1.60
CA LEU A 95 11.86 18.53 1.92
C LEU A 95 12.80 19.09 0.85
N TRP A 96 13.67 20.03 1.22
CA TRP A 96 14.79 20.45 0.40
C TRP A 96 15.98 19.52 0.59
N ASN A 97 16.63 19.22 -0.52
CA ASN A 97 17.78 18.34 -0.64
C ASN A 97 18.90 19.15 -1.28
N TYR A 98 19.99 19.31 -0.55
CA TYR A 98 21.14 20.09 -0.97
C TYR A 98 22.26 19.12 -1.36
N PHE A 99 22.86 19.32 -2.53
CA PHE A 99 23.95 18.52 -3.04
C PHE A 99 25.11 19.44 -3.40
N SER A 100 26.27 19.15 -2.82
CA SER A 100 27.50 19.84 -3.17
C SER A 100 28.41 18.92 -3.98
N SER A 101 29.12 19.51 -4.94
CA SER A 101 30.18 18.84 -5.68
C SER A 101 31.37 19.80 -5.77
N PRO A 102 32.63 19.31 -5.64
CA PRO A 102 33.80 20.17 -5.73
C PRO A 102 33.80 21.00 -7.02
N GLY A 103 33.96 22.32 -6.88
CA GLY A 103 34.03 23.23 -8.03
C GLY A 103 32.69 23.55 -8.71
N GLN A 104 31.55 23.12 -8.16
CA GLN A 104 30.21 23.41 -8.68
C GLN A 104 29.36 24.15 -7.63
N PRO A 105 28.40 25.00 -8.06
CA PRO A 105 27.44 25.59 -7.14
C PRO A 105 26.57 24.50 -6.49
N GLU A 106 26.11 24.76 -5.27
CA GLU A 106 25.22 23.84 -4.55
C GLU A 106 23.91 23.65 -5.31
N ALA A 107 23.64 22.40 -5.71
CA ALA A 107 22.39 22.03 -6.36
C ALA A 107 21.32 21.79 -5.30
N ARG A 108 20.09 22.26 -5.57
CA ARG A 108 18.96 22.17 -4.64
C ARG A 108 17.75 21.59 -5.35
N TYR A 109 17.17 20.57 -4.74
CA TYR A 109 15.97 19.89 -5.23
C TYR A 109 14.99 19.69 -4.09
N PHE A 110 13.70 19.59 -4.40
CA PHE A 110 12.68 19.43 -3.36
C PHE A 110 11.66 18.34 -3.68
N SER A 111 11.01 17.85 -2.65
CA SER A 111 9.76 17.09 -2.73
C SER A 111 8.70 17.76 -1.87
N ARG A 112 7.43 17.75 -2.32
CA ARG A 112 6.29 18.39 -1.65
C ARG A 112 5.07 17.49 -1.61
N THR A 113 4.30 17.54 -0.53
CA THR A 113 3.01 16.84 -0.44
C THR A 113 1.91 17.66 -1.14
N LEU A 114 1.82 17.54 -2.48
CA LEU A 114 0.82 18.26 -3.30
C LEU A 114 -0.22 17.34 -3.97
N GLY A 115 -0.22 16.05 -3.65
CA GLY A 115 -1.17 15.09 -4.22
C GLY A 115 -2.60 15.31 -3.72
N ASP A 116 -3.57 14.75 -4.43
CA ASP A 116 -4.97 14.74 -3.99
C ASP A 116 -5.27 13.58 -3.03
N ASP A 117 -4.46 12.52 -3.05
CA ASP A 117 -4.56 11.36 -2.16
C ASP A 117 -3.19 10.73 -1.83
N GLY A 118 -3.18 9.80 -0.87
CA GLY A 118 -2.02 9.03 -0.44
C GLY A 118 -1.05 9.79 0.48
N PRO A 119 0.16 9.22 0.72
CA PRO A 119 1.14 9.81 1.64
C PRO A 119 1.69 11.17 1.20
N MET A 120 1.54 11.53 -0.08
CA MET A 120 1.89 12.85 -0.59
C MET A 120 0.68 13.79 -0.71
N LYS A 121 -0.47 13.44 -0.14
CA LYS A 121 -1.66 14.29 -0.17
C LYS A 121 -1.39 15.65 0.48
N LYS A 122 -1.91 16.72 -0.11
CA LYS A 122 -1.87 18.09 0.43
C LYS A 122 -2.60 18.26 1.76
N ILE A 123 -2.27 19.33 2.46
CA ILE A 123 -2.84 19.71 3.76
C ILE A 123 -3.96 20.72 3.49
N SER A 124 -5.22 20.31 3.60
CA SER A 124 -6.37 21.17 3.30
C SER A 124 -7.59 20.70 4.09
N GLY A 125 -8.33 21.64 4.69
CA GLY A 125 -9.48 21.34 5.55
C GLY A 125 -9.09 20.66 6.86
N THR A 126 -9.75 19.55 7.17
CA THR A 126 -9.54 18.78 8.40
C THR A 126 -9.25 17.32 8.06
N SER A 127 -8.33 16.69 8.79
CA SER A 127 -7.99 15.28 8.65
C SER A 127 -7.65 14.69 10.01
N SER A 128 -8.11 13.45 10.26
CA SER A 128 -7.54 12.61 11.30
C SER A 128 -6.07 12.28 11.00
N TRP A 129 -5.38 11.68 11.96
CA TRP A 129 -4.02 11.17 11.79
C TRP A 129 -3.91 10.33 10.52
N ARG A 130 -2.97 10.69 9.66
CA ARG A 130 -2.60 9.94 8.47
C ARG A 130 -1.09 9.95 8.28
N GLU A 131 -0.56 8.91 7.65
CA GLU A 131 0.83 8.88 7.24
C GLU A 131 1.09 9.91 6.13
N PHE A 132 2.28 10.50 6.16
CA PHE A 132 2.85 11.25 5.05
C PHE A 132 4.25 10.72 4.72
N SER A 133 4.70 10.98 3.49
CA SER A 133 6.07 10.70 3.08
C SER A 133 6.55 11.77 2.12
N LEU A 134 7.79 12.23 2.33
CA LEU A 134 8.52 13.10 1.40
C LEU A 134 9.65 12.29 0.76
N PRO A 135 9.37 11.53 -0.32
CA PRO A 135 10.38 10.72 -0.96
C PRO A 135 11.28 11.56 -1.87
N PHE A 136 12.49 11.07 -2.11
CA PHE A 136 13.42 11.65 -3.07
C PHE A 136 14.19 10.56 -3.82
N ASN A 137 14.44 10.80 -5.11
CA ASN A 137 15.27 9.95 -5.95
C ASN A 137 16.52 10.73 -6.39
N SER A 138 17.67 10.35 -5.84
CA SER A 138 18.97 10.95 -6.14
C SER A 138 19.75 10.24 -7.25
N THR A 139 19.09 9.43 -8.10
CA THR A 139 19.76 8.74 -9.23
C THR A 139 20.45 9.71 -10.18
N GLY A 140 19.95 10.94 -10.32
CA GLY A 140 20.56 12.00 -11.13
C GLY A 140 21.76 12.71 -10.49
N THR A 141 22.14 12.37 -9.25
CA THR A 141 23.26 13.01 -8.53
C THR A 141 24.37 11.99 -8.25
N SER A 142 25.62 12.47 -8.28
CA SER A 142 26.80 11.64 -8.01
C SER A 142 27.05 11.47 -6.50
N ASN A 143 26.81 12.52 -5.72
CA ASN A 143 27.08 12.58 -4.29
C ASN A 143 25.79 12.43 -3.45
N PRO A 144 25.89 11.95 -2.20
CA PRO A 144 24.79 12.02 -1.25
C PRO A 144 24.45 13.48 -0.91
N PRO A 145 23.23 13.75 -0.40
CA PRO A 145 22.87 15.10 0.03
C PRO A 145 23.75 15.54 1.19
N THR A 146 24.24 16.78 1.14
CA THR A 146 25.02 17.39 2.23
C THR A 146 24.13 17.90 3.34
N ARG A 147 22.89 18.28 3.00
CA ARG A 147 21.91 18.80 3.95
C ARG A 147 20.50 18.47 3.49
N LEU A 148 19.62 18.21 4.45
CA LEU A 148 18.18 18.18 4.24
C LEU A 148 17.51 19.26 5.08
N GLN A 149 16.49 19.91 4.53
CA GLN A 149 15.66 20.86 5.27
C GLN A 149 14.19 20.51 5.12
N PHE A 150 13.54 20.21 6.23
CA PHE A 150 12.13 19.87 6.31
C PHE A 150 11.32 21.10 6.74
N ASN A 151 10.32 21.46 5.92
CA ASN A 151 9.50 22.65 6.10
C ASN A 151 8.00 22.32 6.07
N LEU A 152 7.22 23.20 6.70
CA LEU A 152 5.77 23.28 6.57
C LEU A 152 5.40 24.60 5.91
N TYR A 153 4.45 24.55 4.96
CA TYR A 153 3.80 25.71 4.39
C TYR A 153 2.28 25.63 4.61
N LEU A 154 1.71 26.69 5.19
CA LEU A 154 0.26 26.90 5.32
C LEU A 154 -0.12 28.21 4.62
N PRO A 155 -1.02 28.20 3.63
CA PRO A 155 -1.37 29.42 2.89
C PRO A 155 -2.25 30.38 3.69
N GLY A 156 -2.85 29.93 4.79
CA GLY A 156 -3.66 30.74 5.70
C GLY A 156 -3.90 30.02 7.02
N ARG A 157 -5.04 30.33 7.66
CA ARG A 157 -5.37 29.82 8.99
C ARG A 157 -5.44 28.29 9.04
N GLY A 158 -5.08 27.72 10.18
CA GLY A 158 -5.22 26.30 10.44
C GLY A 158 -4.26 25.79 11.51
N THR A 159 -4.53 24.60 12.03
CA THR A 159 -3.64 23.91 12.97
C THR A 159 -3.13 22.62 12.37
N VAL A 160 -1.83 22.37 12.50
CA VAL A 160 -1.17 21.12 12.12
C VAL A 160 -0.55 20.47 13.35
N TYR A 161 -0.69 19.16 13.45
CA TYR A 161 -0.04 18.32 14.43
C TYR A 161 0.84 17.32 13.68
N LEU A 162 2.13 17.30 14.01
CA LEU A 162 3.09 16.36 13.44
C LEU A 162 3.49 15.34 14.49
N GLY A 163 3.28 14.06 14.18
CA GLY A 163 3.83 12.95 14.94
C GLY A 163 5.33 12.78 14.67
N PRO A 164 6.00 11.83 15.34
CA PRO A 164 7.44 11.59 15.16
C PRO A 164 7.81 11.39 13.69
N VAL A 165 8.96 11.93 13.30
CA VAL A 165 9.45 11.87 11.92
C VAL A 165 10.73 11.05 11.87
N LYS A 166 10.90 10.26 10.81
CA LYS A 166 12.05 9.40 10.62
C LYS A 166 12.75 9.73 9.33
N LEU A 167 14.07 9.52 9.27
CA LEU A 167 14.80 9.45 8.01
C LEU A 167 14.95 7.99 7.64
N ALA A 168 14.47 7.60 6.46
CA ALA A 168 14.55 6.24 5.96
C ALA A 168 15.16 6.19 4.56
N GLN A 169 15.91 5.14 4.27
CA GLN A 169 16.45 4.86 2.95
C GLN A 169 16.01 3.48 2.45
N TYR A 170 16.01 3.31 1.13
CA TYR A 170 15.47 2.12 0.49
C TYR A 170 16.50 1.47 -0.43
N SER A 171 16.69 0.17 -0.28
CA SER A 171 17.63 -0.61 -1.10
C SER A 171 17.15 -0.78 -2.55
N ASN A 172 15.84 -0.64 -2.77
CA ASN A 172 15.24 -0.75 -4.09
C ASN A 172 15.26 0.62 -4.78
N SER A 173 15.69 0.68 -6.04
CA SER A 173 15.68 1.89 -6.88
C SER A 173 14.27 2.39 -7.28
N ASN A 174 13.22 1.84 -6.67
CA ASN A 174 11.84 2.17 -7.00
C ASN A 174 11.23 3.09 -5.93
N LEU A 175 10.86 4.30 -6.35
CA LEU A 175 10.26 5.33 -5.51
C LEU A 175 8.94 4.86 -4.85
N THR A 176 8.24 3.89 -5.43
CA THR A 176 7.00 3.36 -4.83
C THR A 176 7.24 2.75 -3.44
N ALA A 177 8.44 2.27 -3.15
CA ALA A 177 8.77 1.75 -1.81
C ALA A 177 8.69 2.85 -0.75
N ALA A 178 9.10 4.07 -1.08
CA ALA A 178 9.05 5.23 -0.20
C ALA A 178 7.65 5.83 -0.04
N LEU A 179 6.71 5.42 -0.90
CA LEU A 179 5.30 5.82 -0.90
C LEU A 179 4.35 4.74 -0.37
N THR A 180 4.88 3.56 -0.07
CA THR A 180 4.07 2.46 0.45
C THR A 180 3.93 2.66 1.97
N PRO A 181 2.70 2.63 2.53
CA PRO A 181 2.50 2.75 3.97
C PRO A 181 3.30 1.72 4.76
N SER A 182 3.76 2.10 5.95
CA SER A 182 4.70 1.28 6.74
C SER A 182 4.11 -0.08 7.17
N ASN A 183 2.78 -0.17 7.26
CA ASN A 183 2.05 -1.37 7.62
C ASN A 183 1.65 -2.25 6.43
N ALA A 184 1.87 -1.82 5.19
CA ALA A 184 1.42 -2.51 3.99
C ALA A 184 2.29 -3.74 3.67
N TRP A 185 1.65 -4.88 3.38
CA TRP A 185 2.37 -6.10 3.02
C TRP A 185 2.86 -6.11 1.55
N TRP A 186 2.25 -5.28 0.69
CA TRP A 186 2.70 -5.09 -0.69
C TRP A 186 2.30 -3.71 -1.23
N SER A 187 2.91 -3.31 -2.36
CA SER A 187 2.66 -2.03 -3.04
C SER A 187 1.45 -2.07 -3.98
N ASP A 188 0.95 -0.91 -4.41
CA ASP A 188 -0.09 -0.77 -5.44
C ASP A 188 0.26 -1.50 -6.75
N ARG A 189 1.54 -1.41 -7.15
CA ARG A 189 2.02 -2.11 -8.34
C ARG A 189 1.93 -3.62 -8.17
N THR A 190 2.34 -4.13 -7.01
CA THR A 190 2.26 -5.56 -6.69
C THR A 190 0.80 -6.02 -6.70
N ALA A 191 -0.11 -5.23 -6.12
CA ALA A 191 -1.54 -5.49 -6.16
C ALA A 191 -2.07 -5.57 -7.59
N GLY A 192 -1.66 -4.63 -8.46
CA GLY A 192 -2.01 -4.64 -9.88
C GLY A 192 -1.48 -5.86 -10.63
N LEU A 193 -0.23 -6.27 -10.37
CA LEU A 193 0.36 -7.46 -10.98
C LEU A 193 -0.33 -8.75 -10.53
N VAL A 194 -0.60 -8.89 -9.23
CA VAL A 194 -1.32 -10.05 -8.66
C VAL A 194 -2.74 -10.11 -9.22
N GLY A 195 -3.44 -8.97 -9.28
CA GLY A 195 -4.79 -8.90 -9.85
C GLY A 195 -4.81 -9.23 -11.34
N GLY A 196 -3.88 -8.68 -12.12
CA GLY A 196 -3.79 -8.90 -13.56
C GLY A 196 -3.44 -10.34 -13.93
N TYR A 197 -2.30 -10.84 -13.44
CA TYR A 197 -1.85 -12.20 -13.75
C TYR A 197 -2.72 -13.26 -13.08
N GLY A 198 -3.04 -13.07 -11.79
CA GLY A 198 -3.87 -14.01 -11.04
C GLY A 198 -5.29 -14.08 -11.61
N GLY A 199 -5.90 -12.94 -11.88
CA GLY A 199 -7.23 -12.87 -12.50
C GLY A 199 -7.26 -13.49 -13.90
N GLY A 200 -6.26 -13.18 -14.73
CA GLY A 200 -6.15 -13.74 -16.08
C GLY A 200 -5.99 -15.26 -16.08
N PHE A 201 -5.10 -15.79 -15.23
CA PHE A 201 -4.90 -17.24 -15.10
C PHE A 201 -6.16 -17.97 -14.64
N ILE A 202 -6.84 -17.44 -13.61
CA ILE A 202 -8.10 -18.01 -13.11
C ILE A 202 -9.19 -17.94 -14.18
N GLY A 203 -9.30 -16.84 -14.92
CA GLY A 203 -10.27 -16.68 -16.00
C GLY A 203 -10.09 -17.72 -17.11
N ILE A 204 -8.85 -17.95 -17.55
CA ILE A 204 -8.51 -18.98 -18.54
C ILE A 204 -8.86 -20.37 -18.01
N LEU A 205 -8.46 -20.68 -16.78
CA LEU A 205 -8.73 -21.97 -16.15
C LEU A 205 -10.24 -22.25 -16.04
N CYS A 206 -11.03 -21.27 -15.62
CA CYS A 206 -12.49 -21.35 -15.56
C CYS A 206 -13.12 -21.54 -16.94
N SER A 207 -12.57 -20.89 -17.98
CA SER A 207 -13.03 -21.03 -19.36
C SER A 207 -12.78 -22.44 -19.90
N ILE A 208 -11.60 -23.02 -19.64
CA ILE A 208 -11.30 -24.41 -19.97
C ILE A 208 -12.24 -25.37 -19.25
N CYS A 209 -12.49 -25.14 -17.95
CA CYS A 209 -13.43 -25.94 -17.17
C CYS A 209 -14.86 -25.89 -17.76
N ALA A 210 -15.31 -24.70 -18.19
CA ALA A 210 -16.61 -24.54 -18.83
C ALA A 210 -16.71 -25.30 -20.16
N LEU A 211 -15.66 -25.28 -20.99
CA LEU A 211 -15.61 -26.04 -22.24
C LEU A 211 -15.63 -27.55 -22.00
N LEU A 212 -14.88 -28.04 -21.00
CA LEU A 212 -14.87 -29.46 -20.63
C LEU A 212 -16.23 -29.91 -20.07
N ALA A 213 -16.86 -29.08 -19.23
CA ALA A 213 -18.20 -29.32 -18.70
C ALA A 213 -19.25 -29.40 -19.81
N TYR A 214 -19.23 -28.45 -20.75
CA TYR A 214 -20.15 -28.46 -21.90
C TYR A 214 -20.00 -29.73 -22.75
N LYS A 215 -18.77 -30.23 -22.93
CA LYS A 215 -18.49 -31.47 -23.67
C LYS A 215 -18.80 -32.75 -22.87
N GLY A 216 -19.23 -32.65 -21.61
CA GLY A 216 -19.43 -33.81 -20.74
C GLY A 216 -18.14 -34.58 -20.43
N LYS A 217 -16.97 -33.95 -20.56
CA LYS A 217 -15.66 -34.59 -20.33
C LYS A 217 -15.05 -34.15 -19.01
N ALA A 218 -14.13 -34.97 -18.48
CA ALA A 218 -13.25 -34.63 -17.36
C ALA A 218 -13.97 -34.15 -16.08
N ARG A 219 -15.10 -34.76 -15.72
CA ARG A 219 -15.92 -34.41 -14.54
C ARG A 219 -15.11 -34.27 -13.26
N ALA A 220 -14.23 -35.23 -12.96
CA ALA A 220 -13.40 -35.22 -11.76
C ALA A 220 -12.44 -34.01 -11.73
N PHE A 221 -11.85 -33.65 -12.88
CA PHE A 221 -10.97 -32.49 -12.99
C PHE A 221 -11.73 -31.19 -12.76
N VAL A 222 -12.84 -30.97 -13.49
CA VAL A 222 -13.63 -29.73 -13.40
C VAL A 222 -14.16 -29.52 -11.98
N THR A 223 -14.70 -30.57 -11.36
CA THR A 223 -15.22 -30.49 -9.98
C THR A 223 -14.12 -30.21 -8.97
N SER A 224 -12.96 -30.86 -9.10
CA SER A 224 -11.81 -30.64 -8.21
C SER A 224 -11.26 -29.22 -8.34
N VAL A 225 -11.11 -28.69 -9.57
CA VAL A 225 -10.62 -27.32 -9.79
C VAL A 225 -11.56 -26.29 -9.17
N LEU A 226 -12.87 -26.42 -9.38
CA LEU A 226 -13.85 -25.48 -8.81
C LEU A 226 -13.92 -25.56 -7.28
N LEU A 227 -13.78 -26.75 -6.70
CA LEU A 227 -13.69 -26.92 -5.24
C LEU A 227 -12.43 -26.28 -4.68
N VAL A 228 -11.27 -26.49 -5.30
CA VAL A 228 -10.00 -25.87 -4.89
C VAL A 228 -10.07 -24.36 -4.98
N LEU A 229 -10.59 -23.81 -6.09
CA LEU A 229 -10.76 -22.37 -6.28
C LEU A 229 -11.73 -21.76 -5.25
N SER A 230 -12.84 -22.45 -4.94
CA SER A 230 -13.74 -22.01 -3.88
C SER A 230 -13.09 -22.05 -2.50
N GLY A 231 -12.28 -23.07 -2.21
CA GLY A 231 -11.51 -23.16 -0.96
C GLY A 231 -10.49 -22.04 -0.85
N PHE A 232 -9.77 -21.75 -1.94
CA PHE A 232 -8.84 -20.62 -2.03
C PHE A 232 -9.55 -19.28 -1.82
N GLY A 233 -10.74 -19.08 -2.40
CA GLY A 233 -11.58 -17.91 -2.11
C GLY A 233 -11.94 -17.78 -0.63
N GLY A 234 -12.09 -18.89 0.10
CA GLY A 234 -12.25 -18.89 1.55
C GLY A 234 -11.02 -18.40 2.31
N VAL A 235 -9.82 -18.78 1.88
CA VAL A 235 -8.56 -18.28 2.45
C VAL A 235 -8.38 -16.79 2.16
N LEU A 236 -8.71 -16.33 0.94
CA LEU A 236 -8.67 -14.90 0.61
C LEU A 236 -9.65 -14.09 1.48
N ALA A 237 -10.83 -14.64 1.78
CA ALA A 237 -11.81 -13.98 2.63
C ALA A 237 -11.27 -13.77 4.06
N THR A 238 -10.61 -14.79 4.64
CA THR A 238 -10.03 -14.66 5.98
C THR A 238 -8.91 -13.64 6.00
N LEU A 239 -8.04 -13.62 4.97
CA LEU A 239 -6.99 -12.62 4.83
C LEU A 239 -7.56 -11.20 4.64
N ALA A 240 -8.63 -11.05 3.86
CA ALA A 240 -9.31 -9.77 3.66
C ALA A 240 -9.88 -9.23 4.98
N CYS A 241 -10.54 -10.07 5.79
CA CYS A 241 -11.02 -9.67 7.11
C CYS A 241 -9.88 -9.23 8.03
N LEU A 242 -8.78 -9.98 8.07
CA LEU A 242 -7.59 -9.60 8.85
C LEU A 242 -7.00 -8.26 8.38
N ALA A 243 -6.92 -8.05 7.07
CA ALA A 243 -6.41 -6.79 6.50
C ALA A 243 -7.31 -5.59 6.88
N LEU A 244 -8.64 -5.76 6.84
CA LEU A 244 -9.58 -4.72 7.27
C LEU A 244 -9.47 -4.40 8.77
N ILE A 245 -9.33 -5.44 9.62
CA ILE A 245 -9.16 -5.26 11.07
C ILE A 245 -7.86 -4.52 11.40
N GLN A 246 -6.80 -4.77 10.63
CA GLN A 246 -5.50 -4.11 10.82
C GLN A 246 -5.37 -2.76 10.11
N HIS A 247 -6.48 -2.21 9.58
CA HIS A 247 -6.49 -0.95 8.83
C HIS A 247 -5.43 -0.91 7.72
N GLN A 248 -5.27 -2.03 7.02
CA GLN A 248 -4.37 -2.13 5.88
C GLN A 248 -4.84 -1.19 4.74
N PRO A 249 -3.91 -0.67 3.91
CA PRO A 249 -4.27 0.23 2.83
C PRO A 249 -5.06 -0.46 1.71
N TYR A 250 -5.73 0.35 0.88
CA TYR A 250 -6.57 -0.10 -0.23
C TYR A 250 -5.91 -1.16 -1.11
N ALA A 251 -4.62 -0.97 -1.42
CA ALA A 251 -3.80 -1.89 -2.20
C ALA A 251 -3.84 -3.34 -1.69
N VAL A 252 -3.98 -3.54 -0.39
CA VAL A 252 -3.89 -4.86 0.26
C VAL A 252 -5.27 -5.48 0.41
N TRP A 253 -6.22 -4.78 1.05
CA TRP A 253 -7.52 -5.39 1.36
C TRP A 253 -8.42 -5.54 0.14
N PHE A 254 -8.37 -4.62 -0.83
CA PHE A 254 -9.28 -4.63 -1.96
C PHE A 254 -9.09 -5.84 -2.88
N PRO A 255 -7.88 -6.19 -3.37
CA PRO A 255 -7.68 -7.37 -4.20
C PRO A 255 -8.05 -8.68 -3.50
N LEU A 256 -7.76 -8.79 -2.20
CA LEU A 256 -8.13 -9.96 -1.39
C LEU A 256 -9.65 -10.10 -1.30
N THR A 257 -10.35 -9.00 -1.03
CA THR A 257 -11.81 -8.98 -0.90
C THR A 257 -12.48 -9.30 -2.25
N LEU A 258 -12.03 -8.66 -3.32
CA LEU A 258 -12.55 -8.89 -4.66
C LEU A 258 -12.33 -10.36 -5.09
N GLY A 259 -11.11 -10.89 -4.93
CA GLY A 259 -10.81 -12.28 -5.24
C GLY A 259 -11.64 -13.26 -4.41
N ALA A 260 -11.80 -12.98 -3.11
CA ALA A 260 -12.64 -13.77 -2.22
C ALA A 260 -14.10 -13.82 -2.69
N LEU A 261 -14.70 -12.66 -2.98
CA LEU A 261 -16.09 -12.55 -3.44
C LEU A 261 -16.30 -13.27 -4.77
N LEU A 262 -15.42 -13.05 -5.75
CA LEU A 262 -15.53 -13.68 -7.06
C LEU A 262 -15.43 -15.21 -6.96
N LEU A 263 -14.44 -15.73 -6.23
CA LEU A 263 -14.24 -17.18 -6.11
C LEU A 263 -15.31 -17.85 -5.24
N ARG A 264 -15.74 -17.24 -4.14
CA ARG A 264 -16.81 -17.77 -3.28
C ARG A 264 -18.19 -17.66 -3.92
N GLY A 265 -18.43 -16.66 -4.77
CA GLY A 265 -19.71 -16.49 -5.45
C GLY A 265 -19.81 -17.37 -6.71
N ILE A 266 -18.84 -17.25 -7.61
CA ILE A 266 -18.93 -17.84 -8.94
C ILE A 266 -18.66 -19.35 -8.91
N CYS A 267 -17.60 -19.81 -8.22
CA CYS A 267 -17.18 -21.21 -8.32
C CYS A 267 -18.21 -22.19 -7.73
N PRO A 268 -18.78 -21.98 -6.52
CA PRO A 268 -19.82 -22.86 -5.98
C PRO A 268 -21.09 -22.88 -6.84
N TYR A 269 -21.49 -21.72 -7.36
CA TYR A 269 -22.64 -21.63 -8.26
C TYR A 269 -22.40 -22.45 -9.54
N ARG A 270 -21.25 -22.27 -10.19
CA ARG A 270 -20.87 -23.03 -11.38
C ARG A 270 -20.70 -24.52 -11.10
N LEU A 271 -20.18 -24.90 -9.94
CA LEU A 271 -20.02 -26.29 -9.53
C LEU A 271 -21.36 -27.02 -9.52
N ARG A 272 -22.39 -26.42 -8.90
CA ARG A 272 -23.75 -26.98 -8.87
C ARG A 272 -24.33 -27.13 -10.27
N THR A 273 -24.16 -26.12 -11.12
CA THR A 273 -24.65 -26.15 -12.50
C THR A 273 -23.97 -27.23 -13.32
N PHE A 274 -22.65 -27.36 -13.23
CA PHE A 274 -21.91 -28.39 -13.98
C PHE A 274 -22.21 -29.79 -13.48
N GLN A 275 -22.36 -30.00 -12.17
CA GLN A 275 -22.78 -31.30 -11.62
C GLN A 275 -24.12 -31.74 -12.19
N LYS A 276 -25.09 -30.83 -12.28
CA LYS A 276 -26.39 -31.12 -12.91
C LYS A 276 -26.23 -31.49 -14.39
N GLN A 277 -25.45 -30.71 -15.15
CA GLN A 277 -25.20 -30.98 -16.57
C GLN A 277 -24.53 -32.35 -16.80
N TYR A 278 -23.53 -32.71 -15.99
CA TYR A 278 -22.89 -34.02 -16.10
C TYR A 278 -23.89 -35.16 -15.83
N ASN A 279 -24.73 -35.03 -14.81
CA ASN A 279 -25.77 -36.02 -14.52
C ASN A 279 -26.77 -36.13 -15.68
N ASP A 280 -27.21 -35.02 -16.26
CA ASP A 280 -28.15 -35.02 -17.39
C ASP A 280 -27.55 -35.71 -18.63
N LEU A 281 -26.25 -35.52 -18.89
CA LEU A 281 -25.54 -36.19 -20.00
C LEU A 281 -25.35 -37.69 -19.75
N GLU A 282 -25.08 -38.10 -18.50
CA GLU A 282 -25.00 -39.50 -18.12
C GLU A 282 -26.37 -40.20 -18.29
N LEU A 283 -27.47 -39.57 -17.85
CA LEU A 283 -28.82 -40.10 -18.03
C LEU A 283 -29.20 -40.27 -19.51
N ARG A 284 -28.86 -39.28 -20.36
CA ARG A 284 -29.10 -39.38 -21.82
C ARG A 284 -28.30 -40.52 -22.45
N ARG A 285 -27.06 -40.74 -21.99
CA ARG A 285 -26.22 -41.85 -22.47
C ARG A 285 -26.85 -43.20 -22.11
N ILE A 286 -27.30 -43.37 -20.88
CA ILE A 286 -27.96 -44.62 -20.43
C ILE A 286 -29.21 -44.89 -21.27
N ALA A 287 -30.10 -43.89 -21.40
CA ALA A 287 -31.32 -44.03 -22.20
C ALA A 287 -31.05 -44.40 -23.68
N SER A 288 -29.97 -43.89 -24.28
CA SER A 288 -29.59 -44.24 -25.65
C SER A 288 -29.06 -45.68 -25.78
N LEU A 289 -28.41 -46.21 -24.75
CA LEU A 289 -27.93 -47.59 -24.73
C LEU A 289 -29.10 -48.56 -24.59
N ASP A 290 -30.04 -48.27 -23.68
CA ASP A 290 -31.23 -49.09 -23.48
C ASP A 290 -32.07 -49.17 -24.76
N ALA A 291 -32.28 -48.04 -25.44
CA ALA A 291 -33.03 -47.98 -26.71
C ALA A 291 -32.34 -48.70 -27.87
N SER A 292 -31.01 -48.89 -27.83
CA SER A 292 -30.27 -49.64 -28.86
C SER A 292 -30.24 -51.15 -28.61
N SER A 293 -30.64 -51.59 -27.42
CA SER A 293 -30.64 -52.99 -26.99
C SER A 293 -32.00 -53.69 -27.07
N ALA A 294 -33.05 -52.92 -27.37
CA ALA A 294 -34.42 -53.39 -27.63
C ALA A 294 -34.67 -53.55 -29.13
#